data_AF-A0A820KJA4-F1
#
_entry.id   AF-A0A820KJA4-F1
#
_cell.length_a   1.000
_cell.length_b   1.000
_cell.length_c   1.000
_cell.angle_alpha   90.00
_cell.angle_beta   90.00
_cell.angle_gamma   90.00
#
_symmetry.space_group_name_H-M   'P 1'
#
loop_
_entity.id
_entity.type
_entity.pdbx_description
1 polymer ?
#
loop_
_entity_poly.entity_id
_entity_poly.type
_entity_poly.pdbx_seq_one_letter_code
_entity_poly.pdbx_strand_id
1 'polypeptide(L)'
;MNLIHSPVTTINSNITDAANELHLLNTYTTAQNVAFKFLTLFFRSCGTKQGEDDYRIIFENFLADLLTTANRPEWPASEILLTLLSRILMTNFSNSSLPIQIRLQSLEYLGSVAAQLRKDTIELDVLNSRENQHRLDQVIHKTLTSIETDEDVLEVHKTDPLRYHRSLIIYINELSQSEPTCHFSKMFHIGQWLRDVNITVERLTQTLTKRTKPSTIQAQLVFDDID
;
A
#
# COMPACT_ATOMS: atom_id res chain seq x y z
N MET A 1 10.60 -21.68 10.74
CA MET A 1 11.84 -20.87 10.82
C MET A 1 12.73 -21.18 9.61
N ASN A 2 12.31 -20.84 8.38
CA ASN A 2 13.01 -21.18 7.12
C ASN A 2 12.77 -20.15 5.99
N LEU A 3 12.66 -18.85 6.30
CA LEU A 3 12.46 -17.82 5.25
C LEU A 3 13.49 -16.68 5.26
N ILE A 4 14.59 -16.79 6.01
CA ILE A 4 15.59 -15.69 6.10
C ILE A 4 17.04 -16.18 5.96
N HIS A 5 17.27 -17.39 5.46
CA HIS A 5 18.60 -17.75 4.96
C HIS A 5 18.46 -18.48 3.62
N SER A 6 18.48 -17.70 2.55
CA SER A 6 19.02 -18.20 1.28
C SER A 6 20.07 -17.19 0.83
N PRO A 7 21.37 -17.53 0.89
CA PRO A 7 22.39 -16.73 0.22
C PRO A 7 22.07 -16.77 -1.26
N VAL A 8 22.16 -15.63 -1.93
CA VAL A 8 21.97 -15.48 -3.37
C VAL A 8 22.87 -16.48 -4.10
N THR A 9 22.31 -17.64 -4.40
CA THR A 9 22.89 -18.63 -5.27
C THR A 9 21.91 -18.80 -6.40
N THR A 10 22.14 -18.02 -7.45
CA THR A 10 21.59 -18.23 -8.78
C THR A 10 21.86 -19.69 -9.15
N ILE A 11 20.82 -20.54 -9.11
CA ILE A 11 20.58 -21.79 -9.87
C ILE A 11 19.45 -22.55 -9.13
N ASN A 12 18.25 -22.58 -9.72
CA ASN A 12 17.03 -23.37 -9.38
C ASN A 12 15.86 -22.71 -8.60
N SER A 13 15.44 -21.49 -8.95
CA SER A 13 14.34 -20.75 -8.26
C SER A 13 12.94 -20.77 -8.94
N ASN A 14 12.68 -21.57 -9.97
CA ASN A 14 11.65 -21.14 -10.94
C ASN A 14 10.22 -21.70 -10.77
N ILE A 15 9.89 -22.49 -9.74
CA ILE A 15 8.50 -23.01 -9.56
C ILE A 15 7.94 -22.76 -8.15
N THR A 16 8.74 -22.96 -7.09
CA THR A 16 8.28 -22.72 -5.71
C THR A 16 8.13 -21.23 -5.42
N ASP A 17 9.06 -20.41 -5.88
CA ASP A 17 9.10 -18.99 -5.55
C ASP A 17 7.99 -18.24 -6.31
N ALA A 18 7.82 -18.53 -7.60
CA ALA A 18 6.72 -18.00 -8.40
C ALA A 18 5.33 -18.44 -7.87
N ALA A 19 5.18 -19.68 -7.41
CA ALA A 19 3.93 -20.16 -6.82
C ALA A 19 3.63 -19.46 -5.47
N ASN A 20 4.66 -19.24 -4.65
CA ASN A 20 4.55 -18.53 -3.38
C ASN A 20 4.21 -17.04 -3.58
N GLU A 21 4.84 -16.38 -4.55
CA GLU A 21 4.53 -15.01 -4.94
C GLU A 21 3.09 -14.87 -5.42
N LEU A 22 2.64 -15.74 -6.32
CA LEU A 22 1.26 -15.75 -6.80
C LEU A 22 0.27 -15.99 -5.66
N HIS A 23 0.58 -16.90 -4.75
CA HIS A 23 -0.24 -17.15 -3.56
C HIS A 23 -0.33 -15.90 -2.67
N LEU A 24 0.78 -15.21 -2.42
CA LEU A 24 0.80 -13.99 -1.63
C LEU A 24 0.01 -12.85 -2.28
N LEU A 25 0.13 -12.69 -3.60
CA LEU A 25 -0.65 -11.69 -4.34
C LEU A 25 -2.15 -11.97 -4.30
N ASN A 26 -2.54 -13.23 -4.44
CA ASN A 26 -3.94 -13.66 -4.37
C ASN A 26 -4.54 -13.45 -2.97
N THR A 27 -3.79 -13.82 -1.93
CA THR A 27 -4.22 -13.63 -0.54
C THR A 27 -4.32 -12.15 -0.17
N TYR A 28 -3.35 -11.33 -0.60
CA TYR A 28 -3.43 -9.87 -0.45
C TYR A 28 -4.67 -9.29 -1.14
N THR A 29 -4.90 -9.65 -2.40
CA THR A 29 -6.10 -9.23 -3.17
C THR A 29 -7.39 -9.65 -2.47
N THR A 30 -7.42 -10.85 -1.90
CA THR A 30 -8.56 -11.36 -1.12
C THR A 30 -8.79 -10.51 0.12
N ALA A 31 -7.73 -10.13 0.85
CA ALA A 31 -7.83 -9.24 2.00
C ALA A 31 -8.41 -7.87 1.61
N GLN A 32 -7.98 -7.28 0.48
CA GLN A 32 -8.54 -6.01 -0.01
C GLN A 32 -10.05 -6.13 -0.31
N ASN A 33 -10.46 -7.24 -0.93
CA ASN A 33 -11.86 -7.50 -1.26
C ASN A 33 -12.73 -7.70 -0.01
N VAL A 34 -12.22 -8.41 0.99
CA VAL A 34 -12.91 -8.59 2.28
C VAL A 34 -13.06 -7.26 2.99
N ALA A 35 -11.99 -6.45 3.07
CA ALA A 35 -12.01 -5.11 3.64
C ALA A 35 -13.07 -4.21 2.95
N PHE A 36 -13.10 -4.21 1.61
CA PHE A 36 -14.08 -3.43 0.85
C PHE A 36 -15.53 -3.87 1.14
N LYS A 37 -15.80 -5.19 1.15
CA LYS A 37 -17.12 -5.74 1.46
C LYS A 37 -17.56 -5.39 2.88
N PHE A 38 -16.65 -5.55 3.85
CA PHE A 38 -16.88 -5.21 5.25
C PHE A 38 -17.25 -3.72 5.40
N LEU A 39 -16.42 -2.82 4.88
CA LEU A 39 -16.65 -1.37 4.97
C LEU A 39 -17.96 -0.96 4.30
N THR A 40 -18.27 -1.52 3.13
CA THR A 40 -19.52 -1.23 2.42
C THR A 40 -20.74 -1.65 3.24
N LEU A 41 -20.71 -2.86 3.82
CA LEU A 41 -21.80 -3.36 4.66
C LEU A 41 -21.93 -2.55 5.95
N PHE A 42 -20.82 -2.29 6.64
CA PHE A 42 -20.81 -1.56 7.90
C PHE A 42 -21.32 -0.12 7.71
N PHE A 43 -20.86 0.58 6.66
CA PHE A 43 -21.34 1.91 6.34
C PHE A 43 -22.83 1.92 5.98
N ARG A 44 -23.31 0.92 5.23
CA ARG A 44 -24.73 0.80 4.90
C ARG A 44 -25.60 0.65 6.15
N SER A 45 -25.14 -0.11 7.15
CA SER A 45 -25.84 -0.27 8.43
C SER A 45 -25.94 1.04 9.22
N CYS A 46 -25.04 2.01 9.00
CA CYS A 46 -25.14 3.34 9.61
C CYS A 46 -26.31 4.18 9.04
N GLY A 47 -26.77 3.86 7.83
CA GLY A 47 -27.87 4.56 7.15
C GLY A 47 -29.26 3.93 7.38
N THR A 48 -29.34 2.72 7.92
CA THR A 48 -30.61 2.02 8.15
C THR A 48 -31.24 2.49 9.46
N LYS A 49 -32.37 3.19 9.38
CA LYS A 49 -33.16 3.67 10.55
C LYS A 49 -33.94 2.55 11.27
N GLN A 50 -33.68 1.27 10.97
CA GLN A 50 -34.42 0.14 11.53
C GLN A 50 -33.64 -0.47 12.70
N GLY A 51 -33.87 0.04 13.92
CA GLY A 51 -33.34 -0.53 15.16
C GLY A 51 -33.06 0.53 16.23
N GLU A 52 -33.06 0.13 17.51
CA GLU A 52 -32.57 0.95 18.63
C GLU A 52 -31.02 1.09 18.65
N ASP A 53 -30.33 0.37 17.76
CA ASP A 53 -28.86 0.35 17.68
C ASP A 53 -28.34 1.43 16.71
N ASP A 54 -27.84 2.54 17.27
CA ASP A 54 -27.18 3.59 16.49
C ASP A 54 -25.73 3.19 16.13
N TYR A 55 -25.58 2.50 15.00
CA TYR A 55 -24.26 2.07 14.49
C TYR A 55 -23.32 3.23 14.14
N ARG A 56 -23.80 4.48 14.06
CA ARG A 56 -22.97 5.63 13.69
C ARG A 56 -21.88 5.88 14.72
N ILE A 57 -22.20 5.79 16.01
CA ILE A 57 -21.22 5.97 17.09
C ILE A 57 -20.12 4.92 17.01
N ILE A 58 -20.49 3.67 16.73
CA ILE A 58 -19.53 2.57 16.56
C ILE A 58 -18.63 2.82 15.34
N PHE A 59 -19.22 3.31 14.25
CA PHE A 59 -18.48 3.65 13.04
C PHE A 59 -17.52 4.84 13.24
N GLU A 60 -17.95 5.88 13.96
CA GLU A 60 -17.12 7.03 14.32
C GLU A 60 -15.92 6.62 15.18
N ASN A 61 -16.15 5.77 16.19
CA ASN A 61 -15.07 5.21 17.01
C ASN A 61 -14.12 4.35 16.16
N PHE A 62 -14.67 3.48 15.30
CA PHE A 62 -13.86 2.69 14.36
C PHE A 62 -13.01 3.57 13.44
N LEU A 63 -13.56 4.67 12.92
CA LEU A 63 -12.83 5.62 12.09
C LEU A 63 -11.72 6.32 12.88
N ALA A 64 -11.99 6.74 14.11
CA ALA A 64 -11.00 7.36 14.99
C ALA A 64 -9.84 6.40 15.32
N ASP A 65 -10.15 5.13 15.57
CA ASP A 65 -9.15 4.09 15.81
C ASP A 65 -8.28 3.87 14.56
N LEU A 66 -8.91 3.76 13.37
CA LEU A 66 -8.17 3.64 12.10
C LEU A 66 -7.23 4.82 11.85
N LEU A 67 -7.67 6.02 12.16
CA LEU A 67 -6.88 7.24 12.05
C LEU A 67 -5.73 7.28 13.06
N THR A 68 -5.93 6.73 14.26
CA THR A 68 -4.88 6.65 15.29
C THR A 68 -3.79 5.64 14.93
N THR A 69 -4.15 4.54 14.29
CA THR A 69 -3.21 3.52 13.82
C THR A 69 -2.71 3.76 12.40
N ALA A 70 -3.16 4.84 11.74
CA ALA A 70 -2.62 5.26 10.46
C ALA A 70 -1.11 5.51 10.59
N ASN A 71 -0.35 5.14 9.56
CA ASN A 71 1.12 5.27 9.53
C ASN A 71 1.88 4.47 10.61
N ARG A 72 1.23 3.57 11.35
CA ARG A 72 1.89 2.65 12.27
C ARG A 72 2.30 1.37 11.53
N PRO A 73 3.60 1.01 11.52
CA PRO A 73 4.07 -0.14 10.76
C PRO A 73 3.50 -1.47 11.26
N GLU A 74 3.05 -1.54 12.51
CA GLU A 74 2.39 -2.70 13.11
C GLU A 74 0.96 -2.90 12.59
N TRP A 75 0.34 -1.86 12.02
CA TRP A 75 -1.07 -1.83 11.57
C TRP A 75 -1.22 -1.38 10.10
N PRO A 76 -0.59 -2.06 9.13
CA PRO A 76 -0.62 -1.62 7.73
C PRO A 76 -2.01 -1.71 7.09
N ALA A 77 -2.90 -2.55 7.64
CA ALA A 77 -4.28 -2.66 7.18
C ALA A 77 -5.08 -1.35 7.35
N SER A 78 -4.67 -0.45 8.24
CA SER A 78 -5.38 0.81 8.45
C SER A 78 -5.30 1.73 7.25
N GLU A 79 -4.15 1.79 6.57
CA GLU A 79 -3.96 2.59 5.35
C GLU A 79 -4.92 2.16 4.24
N ILE A 80 -5.01 0.84 3.99
CA ILE A 80 -5.93 0.32 2.96
C ILE A 80 -7.39 0.55 3.35
N LEU A 81 -7.75 0.37 4.62
CA LEU A 81 -9.12 0.58 5.09
C LEU A 81 -9.53 2.04 4.91
N LEU A 82 -8.67 2.99 5.29
CA LEU A 82 -8.91 4.42 5.09
C LEU A 82 -8.98 4.79 3.60
N THR A 83 -8.12 4.19 2.76
CA THR A 83 -8.15 4.40 1.30
C THR A 83 -9.46 3.89 0.68
N LEU A 84 -9.87 2.68 1.03
CA LEU A 84 -11.13 2.09 0.55
C LEU A 84 -12.33 2.89 1.07
N LEU A 85 -12.31 3.25 2.35
CA LEU A 85 -13.37 4.03 2.96
C LEU A 85 -13.51 5.40 2.28
N SER A 86 -12.41 6.12 2.05
CA SER A 86 -12.42 7.41 1.34
C SER A 86 -13.05 7.29 -0.04
N ARG A 87 -12.76 6.21 -0.77
CA ARG A 87 -13.39 5.92 -2.07
C ARG A 87 -14.89 5.67 -1.94
N ILE A 88 -15.32 4.88 -0.95
CA ILE A 88 -16.74 4.61 -0.67
C ILE A 88 -17.47 5.92 -0.35
N LEU A 89 -16.92 6.73 0.55
CA LEU A 89 -17.51 8.00 0.96
C LEU A 89 -17.60 8.99 -0.21
N MET A 90 -16.56 9.09 -1.05
CA MET A 90 -16.58 9.96 -2.23
C MET A 90 -17.61 9.51 -3.27
N THR A 91 -17.75 8.20 -3.46
CA THR A 91 -18.79 7.63 -4.34
C THR A 91 -20.19 7.94 -3.80
N ASN A 92 -20.40 7.83 -2.48
CA ASN A 92 -21.69 8.12 -1.87
C ASN A 92 -22.02 9.61 -1.89
N PHE A 93 -21.05 10.47 -1.58
CA PHE A 93 -21.21 11.92 -1.60
C PHE A 93 -21.59 12.44 -3.00
N SER A 94 -20.95 11.92 -4.06
CA SER A 94 -21.20 12.32 -5.45
C SER A 94 -22.47 11.71 -6.06
N ASN A 95 -23.06 10.70 -5.44
CA ASN A 95 -24.25 10.02 -5.94
C ASN A 95 -25.54 10.77 -5.57
N SER A 96 -26.12 11.48 -6.55
CA SER A 96 -27.36 12.25 -6.39
C SER A 96 -28.61 11.41 -6.08
N SER A 97 -28.59 10.10 -6.38
CA SER A 97 -29.70 9.18 -6.07
C SER A 97 -29.79 8.79 -4.60
N LEU A 98 -28.71 8.99 -3.82
CA LEU A 98 -28.72 8.68 -2.39
C LEU A 98 -29.41 9.79 -1.58
N PRO A 99 -30.07 9.44 -0.45
CA PRO A 99 -30.64 10.41 0.48
C PRO A 99 -29.60 11.46 0.92
N ILE A 100 -30.03 12.72 1.03
CA ILE A 100 -29.18 13.84 1.42
C ILE A 100 -28.44 13.58 2.74
N GLN A 101 -29.06 12.90 3.70
CA GLN A 101 -28.46 12.57 4.99
C GLN A 101 -27.22 11.68 4.84
N ILE A 102 -27.27 10.67 3.96
CA ILE A 102 -26.14 9.76 3.71
C ILE A 102 -24.99 10.53 3.06
N ARG A 103 -25.31 11.43 2.12
CA ARG A 103 -24.29 12.27 1.46
C ARG A 103 -23.64 13.26 2.43
N LEU A 104 -24.42 13.84 3.33
CA LEU A 104 -23.92 14.76 4.36
C LEU A 104 -22.96 14.04 5.33
N GLN A 105 -23.37 12.87 5.86
CA GLN A 105 -22.51 12.05 6.71
C GLN A 105 -21.23 11.62 5.98
N SER A 106 -21.35 11.24 4.70
CA SER A 106 -20.17 10.87 3.90
C SER A 106 -19.17 12.01 3.79
N LEU A 107 -19.67 13.26 3.65
CA LEU A 107 -18.84 14.45 3.59
C LEU A 107 -18.20 14.78 4.95
N GLU A 108 -18.94 14.63 6.05
CA GLU A 108 -18.43 14.85 7.41
C GLU A 108 -17.26 13.90 7.73
N TYR A 109 -17.41 12.61 7.43
CA TYR A 109 -16.34 11.63 7.64
C TYR A 109 -15.13 11.88 6.72
N LEU A 110 -15.35 12.26 5.46
CA LEU A 110 -14.25 12.70 4.58
C LEU A 110 -13.52 13.93 5.15
N GLY A 111 -14.26 14.87 5.72
CA GLY A 111 -13.69 16.05 6.39
C GLY A 111 -12.80 15.66 7.57
N SER A 112 -13.25 14.71 8.40
CA SER A 112 -12.47 14.19 9.53
C SER A 112 -11.17 13.51 9.05
N VAL A 113 -11.27 12.62 8.06
CA VAL A 113 -10.10 11.95 7.46
C VAL A 113 -9.13 12.98 6.88
N ALA A 114 -9.62 13.95 6.09
CA ALA A 114 -8.78 14.97 5.48
C ALA A 114 -8.08 15.86 6.53
N ALA A 115 -8.77 16.23 7.60
CA ALA A 115 -8.20 17.01 8.68
C ALA A 115 -7.06 16.26 9.39
N GLN A 116 -7.28 14.98 9.70
CA GLN A 116 -6.26 14.16 10.33
C GLN A 116 -5.05 13.93 9.40
N LEU A 117 -5.27 13.56 8.13
CA LEU A 117 -4.17 13.39 7.17
C LEU A 117 -3.32 14.66 7.01
N ARG A 118 -3.96 15.84 7.04
CA ARG A 118 -3.24 17.12 7.03
C ARG A 118 -2.38 17.30 8.28
N LYS A 119 -2.92 16.96 9.46
CA LYS A 119 -2.17 17.03 10.72
C LYS A 119 -0.95 16.10 10.67
N ASP A 120 -1.14 14.85 10.24
CA ASP A 120 -0.07 13.86 10.11
C ASP A 120 1.00 14.32 9.12
N THR A 121 0.60 14.92 7.99
CA THR A 121 1.54 15.46 6.99
C THR A 121 2.42 16.56 7.58
N ILE A 122 1.84 17.46 8.38
CA ILE A 122 2.60 18.54 9.05
C ILE A 122 3.57 17.95 10.07
N GLU A 123 3.14 16.95 10.84
CA GLU A 123 4.00 16.27 11.81
C GLU A 123 5.17 15.54 11.12
N LEU A 124 4.90 14.86 10.00
CA LEU A 124 5.91 14.22 9.17
C LEU A 124 6.91 15.23 8.58
N ASP A 125 6.45 16.41 8.17
CA ASP A 125 7.33 17.47 7.66
C ASP A 125 8.31 17.95 8.74
N VAL A 126 7.85 18.10 9.98
CA VAL A 126 8.73 18.38 11.13
C VAL A 126 9.75 17.25 11.35
N LEU A 127 9.32 16.00 11.18
CA LEU A 127 10.20 14.84 11.28
C LEU A 127 11.18 14.73 10.10
N ASN A 128 10.90 15.34 8.95
CA ASN A 128 11.77 15.32 7.76
C ASN A 128 12.98 16.27 7.85
N SER A 129 13.32 16.78 9.03
CA SER A 129 14.53 17.56 9.25
C SER A 129 15.80 16.80 8.83
N ARG A 130 16.84 17.53 8.40
CA ARG A 130 18.13 16.94 7.99
C ARG A 130 18.73 16.04 9.09
N GLU A 131 18.57 16.42 10.35
CA GLU A 131 19.04 15.64 11.50
C GLU A 131 18.31 14.30 11.60
N ASN A 132 16.99 14.29 11.48
CA ASN A 132 16.21 13.07 11.56
C ASN A 132 16.42 12.16 10.34
N GLN A 133 16.64 12.73 9.15
CA GLN A 133 17.06 11.95 7.98
C GLN A 133 18.37 11.22 8.24
N HIS A 134 19.36 11.91 8.83
CA HIS A 134 20.62 11.27 9.20
C HIS A 134 20.44 10.18 10.25
N ARG A 135 19.60 10.41 11.27
CA ARG A 135 19.25 9.39 12.28
C ARG A 135 18.57 8.19 11.64
N LEU A 136 17.67 8.40 10.67
CA LEU A 136 17.01 7.33 9.93
C LEU A 136 18.01 6.50 9.13
N ASP A 137 18.96 7.14 8.45
CA ASP A 137 20.02 6.43 7.71
C ASP A 137 20.91 5.60 8.65
N GLN A 138 21.22 6.11 9.85
CA GLN A 138 21.95 5.34 10.87
C GLN A 138 21.15 4.13 11.37
N VAL A 139 19.84 4.28 11.59
CA VAL A 139 18.96 3.17 11.99
C VAL A 139 18.90 2.12 10.89
N ILE A 140 18.68 2.53 9.64
CA ILE A 140 18.68 1.64 8.46
C ILE A 140 19.99 0.88 8.39
N HIS A 141 21.13 1.57 8.50
CA HIS A 141 22.44 0.94 8.48
C HIS A 141 22.55 -0.14 9.58
N LYS A 142 22.21 0.20 10.82
CA LYS A 142 22.25 -0.72 11.95
C LYS A 142 21.37 -1.95 11.73
N THR A 143 20.15 -1.74 11.25
CA THR A 143 19.18 -2.80 10.99
C THR A 143 19.61 -3.70 9.83
N LEU A 144 20.25 -3.17 8.79
CA LEU A 144 20.77 -3.99 7.70
C LEU A 144 21.99 -4.83 8.16
N THR A 145 22.89 -4.24 8.95
CA THR A 145 24.06 -4.95 9.50
C THR A 145 23.71 -6.04 10.50
N SER A 146 22.49 -6.08 11.04
CA SER A 146 22.08 -7.15 11.97
C SER A 146 21.78 -8.47 11.25
N ILE A 147 21.52 -8.43 9.94
CA ILE A 147 21.16 -9.61 9.14
C ILE A 147 22.16 -9.92 8.01
N GLU A 148 22.98 -8.95 7.61
CA GLU A 148 23.95 -9.09 6.54
C GLU A 148 25.34 -8.64 7.03
N THR A 149 26.34 -9.50 6.83
CA THR A 149 27.73 -9.26 7.23
C THR A 149 28.65 -8.95 6.05
N ASP A 150 28.20 -9.24 4.83
CA ASP A 150 28.95 -8.93 3.60
C ASP A 150 28.87 -7.43 3.30
N GLU A 151 30.02 -6.75 3.29
CA GLU A 151 30.12 -5.32 3.05
C GLU A 151 29.67 -4.92 1.63
N ASP A 152 29.94 -5.74 0.62
CA ASP A 152 29.57 -5.44 -0.77
C ASP A 152 28.05 -5.48 -0.93
N VAL A 153 27.39 -6.47 -0.32
CA VAL A 153 25.92 -6.60 -0.31
C VAL A 153 25.28 -5.46 0.49
N LEU A 154 25.89 -5.09 1.61
CA LEU A 154 25.41 -4.00 2.45
C LEU A 154 25.44 -2.65 1.71
N GLU A 155 26.50 -2.35 0.97
CA GLU A 155 26.58 -1.13 0.15
C GLU A 155 25.49 -1.07 -0.93
N VAL A 156 25.18 -2.21 -1.55
CA VAL A 156 24.04 -2.31 -2.48
C VAL A 156 22.73 -2.00 -1.75
N HIS A 157 22.49 -2.61 -0.59
CA HIS A 157 21.26 -2.38 0.18
C HIS A 157 21.13 -0.96 0.72
N LYS A 158 22.23 -0.26 1.03
CA LYS A 158 22.21 1.15 1.45
C LYS A 158 21.77 2.08 0.34
N THR A 159 22.12 1.77 -0.91
CA THR A 159 21.85 2.63 -2.07
C THR A 159 20.56 2.27 -2.80
N ASP A 160 20.06 1.05 -2.59
CA ASP A 160 18.80 0.55 -3.15
C ASP A 160 17.60 1.43 -2.73
N PRO A 161 16.72 1.85 -3.68
CA PRO A 161 15.42 2.44 -3.37
C PRO A 161 14.57 1.65 -2.35
N LEU A 162 14.80 0.35 -2.22
CA LEU A 162 14.05 -0.55 -1.34
C LEU A 162 14.55 -0.58 0.10
N ARG A 163 15.63 0.13 0.44
CA ARG A 163 16.27 0.11 1.77
C ARG A 163 15.31 0.37 2.94
N TYR A 164 14.33 1.26 2.74
CA TYR A 164 13.33 1.59 3.74
C TYR A 164 12.40 0.42 4.02
N HIS A 165 11.88 -0.22 2.96
CA HIS A 165 11.02 -1.40 3.08
C HIS A 165 11.76 -2.57 3.71
N ARG A 166 13.02 -2.81 3.31
CA ARG A 166 13.86 -3.86 3.89
C ARG A 166 14.07 -3.66 5.39
N SER A 167 14.50 -2.46 5.78
CA SER A 167 14.73 -2.12 7.21
C SER A 167 13.44 -2.22 8.02
N LEU A 168 12.32 -1.79 7.45
CA LEU A 168 11.01 -1.91 8.06
C LEU A 168 10.63 -3.38 8.32
N ILE A 169 10.81 -4.26 7.34
CA ILE A 169 10.49 -5.68 7.48
C ILE A 169 11.37 -6.34 8.56
N ILE A 170 12.65 -5.97 8.63
CA ILE A 170 13.56 -6.48 9.67
C ILE A 170 13.08 -6.01 11.05
N TYR A 171 12.75 -4.73 11.20
CA TYR A 171 12.18 -4.18 12.43
C TYR A 171 10.90 -4.91 12.87
N ILE A 172 9.92 -5.08 11.97
CA ILE A 172 8.68 -5.80 12.28
C ILE A 172 8.97 -7.27 12.61
N ASN A 173 9.98 -7.87 11.99
CA ASN A 173 10.38 -9.23 12.29
C ASN A 173 10.99 -9.36 13.69
N GLU A 174 11.78 -8.38 14.13
CA GLU A 174 12.27 -8.29 15.51
C GLU A 174 11.10 -8.13 16.49
N LEU A 175 10.16 -7.23 16.21
CA LEU A 175 8.93 -7.07 17.01
C LEU A 175 8.10 -8.36 17.07
N SER A 176 8.07 -9.15 16.00
CA SER A 176 7.31 -10.41 15.97
C SER A 176 7.83 -11.47 16.94
N GLN A 177 9.05 -11.31 17.47
CA GLN A 177 9.58 -12.19 18.51
C GLN A 177 8.91 -11.93 19.86
N SER A 178 8.53 -10.68 20.15
CA SER A 178 7.79 -10.31 21.36
C SER A 178 6.27 -10.36 21.17
N GLU A 179 5.78 -9.97 20.00
CA GLU A 179 4.35 -9.86 19.71
C GLU A 179 3.98 -10.69 18.47
N PRO A 180 3.37 -11.88 18.63
CA PRO A 180 3.07 -12.77 17.51
C PRO A 180 2.17 -12.16 16.43
N THR A 181 1.35 -11.15 16.76
CA THR A 181 0.47 -10.45 15.82
C THR A 181 1.23 -9.63 14.78
N CYS A 182 2.44 -9.15 15.08
CA CYS A 182 3.29 -8.43 14.14
C CYS A 182 3.70 -9.30 12.94
N HIS A 183 3.62 -10.63 13.06
CA HIS A 183 3.81 -11.53 11.92
C HIS A 183 2.83 -11.23 10.78
N PHE A 184 1.56 -10.94 11.10
CA PHE A 184 0.55 -10.62 10.08
C PHE A 184 0.84 -9.29 9.40
N SER A 185 1.29 -8.28 10.17
CA SER A 185 1.74 -7.01 9.61
C SER A 185 2.88 -7.20 8.61
N LYS A 186 3.89 -7.99 8.97
CA LYS A 186 5.02 -8.32 8.08
C LYS A 186 4.53 -8.91 6.76
N MET A 187 3.68 -9.93 6.83
CA MET A 187 3.14 -10.59 5.63
C MET A 187 2.30 -9.63 4.79
N PHE A 188 1.56 -8.72 5.43
CA PHE A 188 0.77 -7.70 4.75
C PHE A 188 1.65 -6.71 3.98
N HIS A 189 2.72 -6.19 4.60
CA HIS A 189 3.70 -5.31 3.93
C HIS A 189 4.37 -6.00 2.73
N ILE A 190 4.78 -7.26 2.87
CA ILE A 190 5.38 -8.01 1.75
C ILE A 190 4.37 -8.17 0.61
N GLY A 191 3.12 -8.52 0.91
CA GLY A 191 2.06 -8.66 -0.11
C GLY A 191 1.74 -7.35 -0.82
N GLN A 192 1.65 -6.24 -0.08
CA GLN A 192 1.46 -4.90 -0.63
C GLN A 192 2.63 -4.51 -1.54
N TRP A 193 3.86 -4.71 -1.07
CA TRP A 193 5.04 -4.37 -1.83
C TRP A 193 5.16 -5.20 -3.12
N LEU A 194 4.95 -6.51 -3.04
CA LEU A 194 4.94 -7.41 -4.21
C LEU A 194 3.91 -6.96 -5.25
N ARG A 195 2.71 -6.58 -4.81
CA ARG A 195 1.68 -6.01 -5.70
C ARG A 195 2.18 -4.73 -6.38
N ASP A 196 2.75 -3.80 -5.62
CA ASP A 196 3.13 -2.49 -6.13
C ASP A 196 4.30 -2.58 -7.11
N VAL A 197 5.25 -3.51 -6.87
CA VAL A 197 6.30 -3.86 -7.83
C VAL A 197 5.69 -4.42 -9.11
N ASN A 198 4.78 -5.39 -9.02
CA ASN A 198 4.12 -5.97 -10.20
C ASN A 198 3.39 -4.91 -11.03
N ILE A 199 2.60 -4.04 -10.39
CA ILE A 199 1.91 -2.93 -11.05
C ILE A 199 2.90 -1.98 -11.72
N THR A 200 4.04 -1.70 -11.08
CA THR A 200 5.08 -0.83 -11.63
C THR A 200 5.72 -1.47 -12.87
N VAL A 201 6.08 -2.75 -12.79
CA VAL A 201 6.65 -3.51 -13.91
C VAL A 201 5.67 -3.56 -15.08
N GLU A 202 4.39 -3.84 -14.83
CA GLU A 202 3.34 -3.84 -15.86
C GLU A 202 3.24 -2.48 -16.55
N ARG A 203 3.20 -1.37 -15.78
CA ARG A 203 3.15 0.00 -16.31
C ARG A 203 4.37 0.34 -17.17
N LEU A 204 5.56 -0.01 -16.70
CA LEU A 204 6.81 0.22 -17.44
C LEU A 204 6.85 -0.59 -18.74
N THR A 205 6.44 -1.86 -18.68
CA THR A 205 6.35 -2.75 -19.85
C THR A 205 5.39 -2.19 -20.90
N GLN A 206 4.23 -1.69 -20.47
CA GLN A 206 3.26 -1.03 -21.35
C GLN A 206 3.80 0.26 -21.99
N THR A 207 4.53 1.07 -21.22
CA THR A 207 5.16 2.29 -21.75
C THR A 207 6.24 1.97 -22.77
N LEU A 208 7.07 0.97 -22.51
CA LEU A 208 8.12 0.52 -23.45
C LEU A 208 7.48 -0.01 -24.74
N THR A 209 6.50 -0.91 -24.66
CA THR A 209 5.79 -1.44 -25.85
C THR A 209 5.04 -0.38 -26.65
N LYS A 210 4.55 0.71 -26.02
CA LYS A 210 3.98 1.85 -26.74
C LYS A 210 5.03 2.66 -27.51
N ARG A 211 6.27 2.77 -26.99
CA ARG A 211 7.37 3.46 -27.67
C ARG A 211 7.96 2.67 -28.83
N THR A 212 7.83 1.35 -28.84
CA THR A 212 8.36 0.48 -29.91
C THR A 212 7.44 0.31 -31.12
N LYS A 213 6.22 0.89 -31.13
CA LYS A 213 5.38 0.92 -32.34
C LYS A 213 5.95 1.97 -33.31
N PRO A 214 6.46 1.59 -34.50
CA PRO A 214 6.92 2.57 -35.48
C PRO A 214 5.72 3.38 -36.00
N SER A 215 5.94 4.66 -36.25
CA SER A 215 4.99 5.55 -36.92
C SER A 215 4.78 5.10 -38.37
N THR A 216 3.86 4.15 -38.59
CA THR A 216 3.40 3.79 -39.93
C THR A 216 2.37 4.80 -40.40
N ILE A 217 2.79 6.03 -40.73
CA ILE A 217 2.08 6.94 -41.65
C ILE A 217 3.12 7.83 -42.35
N GLN A 218 3.61 7.40 -43.51
CA GLN A 218 3.84 8.20 -44.73
C GLN A 218 4.48 7.30 -45.79
N ALA A 219 3.70 6.36 -46.31
CA ALA A 219 4.05 5.64 -47.53
C ALA A 219 2.75 5.23 -48.24
N GLN A 220 2.04 6.21 -48.82
CA GLN A 220 1.23 5.97 -50.01
C GLN A 220 0.72 7.28 -50.64
N LEU A 221 1.02 7.41 -51.94
CA LEU A 221 0.28 8.14 -52.99
C LEU A 221 0.55 9.64 -53.16
N VAL A 222 1.64 9.96 -53.88
CA VAL A 222 1.58 10.91 -55.01
C VAL A 222 2.41 10.30 -56.16
N PHE A 223 1.78 9.40 -56.90
CA PHE A 223 2.03 9.27 -58.33
C PHE A 223 0.83 9.91 -58.98
N ASP A 224 1.05 11.04 -59.65
CA ASP A 224 0.48 11.42 -60.95
C ASP A 224 0.76 12.91 -61.17
N ASP A 225 1.72 13.19 -62.05
CA ASP A 225 1.69 14.27 -63.06
C ASP A 225 3.09 14.41 -63.69
N ILE A 226 3.41 13.50 -64.61
CA ILE A 226 4.27 13.79 -65.78
C ILE A 226 3.65 13.10 -67.00
N ASP A 227 3.37 13.94 -68.00
CA ASP A 227 2.85 13.74 -69.37
C ASP A 227 1.33 13.78 -69.59
#